data_AF-X0X560-F1
#
_entry.id   AF-X0X560-F1
#
_cell.length_a   1.000
_cell.length_b   1.000
_cell.length_c   1.000
_cell.angle_alpha   90.00
_cell.angle_beta   90.00
_cell.angle_gamma   90.00
#
_symmetry.space_group_name_H-M   'P 1'
#
loop_
_entity.id
_entity.type
_entity.pdbx_description
1 polymer ?
#
loop_
_entity_poly.entity_id
_entity_poly.type
_entity_poly.pdbx_seq_one_letter_code
_entity_poly.pdbx_strand_id
1 'polypeptide(L)'
;RAVIKAIKRHSRFLVTSHINPEGDALGSELALASLLRKSGKQAFIVNSDKTPANYSFLPGAKKIHRGLEAKAFETAFIIDCPNKQRIGQVATLIDNQKPIINIDHHIGNKNFGKINWVDSCASSSGEMIYHLFELMQINLDRKDALNIYTAILTDTGSFRHSNTTSKAFRIASDLLRFEINPAKIYARIYESNSAQDATIMAKIISRMSFAANNKIAWVKIGNFEFKKIQRRPEVLDKILDFAKSINSVKVVIIFCQ
;
A
#
# COMPACT_ATOMS: atom_id res chain seq x y z
N ARG A 1 -7.93 16.06 -14.23
CA ARG A 1 -8.28 17.51 -14.22
C ARG A 1 -9.04 17.96 -12.96
N ALA A 2 -10.13 17.28 -12.55
CA ALA A 2 -10.90 17.64 -11.35
C ALA A 2 -10.05 17.63 -10.06
N VAL A 3 -9.21 16.61 -9.89
CA VAL A 3 -8.23 16.50 -8.78
C VAL A 3 -7.34 17.74 -8.70
N ILE A 4 -6.68 18.12 -9.80
CA ILE A 4 -5.80 19.30 -9.88
C ILE A 4 -6.56 20.59 -9.53
N LYS A 5 -7.80 20.76 -10.02
CA LYS A 5 -8.65 21.91 -9.67
C LYS A 5 -8.92 21.97 -8.17
N ALA A 6 -9.20 20.83 -7.54
CA ALA A 6 -9.40 20.75 -6.10
C ALA A 6 -8.11 21.04 -5.31
N ILE A 7 -6.95 20.59 -5.78
CA ILE A 7 -5.65 20.92 -5.18
C ILE A 7 -5.40 22.43 -5.23
N LYS A 8 -5.66 23.08 -6.37
CA LYS A 8 -5.50 24.53 -6.51
C LYS A 8 -6.44 25.30 -5.57
N ARG A 9 -7.70 24.85 -5.43
CA ARG A 9 -8.75 25.54 -4.67
C ARG A 9 -8.57 25.51 -3.16
N HIS A 10 -8.11 24.41 -2.59
CA HIS A 10 -7.98 24.27 -1.12
C HIS A 10 -6.53 24.42 -0.68
N SER A 11 -6.31 24.66 0.61
CA SER A 11 -4.99 24.89 1.20
C SER A 11 -4.57 23.78 2.16
N ARG A 12 -5.52 23.04 2.74
CA ARG A 12 -5.25 22.05 3.79
C ARG A 12 -5.92 20.72 3.50
N PHE A 13 -5.11 19.67 3.43
CA PHE A 13 -5.51 18.34 3.00
C PHE A 13 -5.25 17.31 4.09
N LEU A 14 -6.25 16.49 4.38
CA LEU A 14 -6.05 15.18 4.99
C LEU A 14 -5.69 14.18 3.88
N VAL A 15 -4.74 13.30 4.12
CA VAL A 15 -4.41 12.17 3.25
C VAL A 15 -4.50 10.90 4.11
N THR A 16 -5.19 9.89 3.61
CA THR A 16 -5.37 8.60 4.30
C THR A 16 -5.53 7.47 3.28
N SER A 17 -5.34 6.24 3.74
CA SER A 17 -5.59 5.02 2.97
C SER A 17 -6.38 3.99 3.79
N HIS A 18 -6.38 2.73 3.34
CA HIS A 18 -7.12 1.64 3.96
C HIS A 18 -6.47 1.11 5.24
N ILE A 19 -7.25 0.40 6.06
CA ILE A 19 -6.79 -0.42 7.19
C ILE A 19 -5.80 -1.48 6.71
N ASN A 20 -4.82 -1.82 7.56
CA ASN A 20 -3.66 -2.65 7.17
C ASN A 20 -2.97 -2.12 5.90
N PRO A 21 -2.46 -0.87 5.90
CA PRO A 21 -1.89 -0.26 4.71
C PRO A 21 -0.64 -1.00 4.25
N GLU A 22 -0.51 -1.20 2.93
CA GLU A 22 0.63 -1.85 2.30
C GLU A 22 1.51 -0.84 1.53
N GLY A 23 2.46 -1.33 0.72
CA GLY A 23 3.47 -0.49 0.07
C GLY A 23 2.90 0.51 -0.96
N ASP A 24 1.84 0.17 -1.69
CA ASP A 24 1.16 1.09 -2.60
C ASP A 24 0.45 2.20 -1.83
N ALA A 25 -0.42 1.84 -0.89
CA ALA A 25 -1.08 2.77 0.02
C ALA A 25 -0.08 3.76 0.66
N LEU A 26 0.98 3.24 1.29
CA LEU A 26 1.98 4.03 2.01
C LEU A 26 2.87 4.87 1.07
N GLY A 27 3.35 4.28 -0.02
CA GLY A 27 4.16 4.99 -1.01
C GLY A 27 3.38 6.13 -1.66
N SER A 28 2.13 5.84 -2.04
CA SER A 28 1.23 6.79 -2.70
C SER A 28 0.81 7.95 -1.80
N GLU A 29 0.45 7.70 -0.53
CA GLU A 29 0.09 8.78 0.39
C GLU A 29 1.27 9.70 0.72
N LEU A 30 2.47 9.13 0.87
CA LEU A 30 3.69 9.89 1.16
C LEU A 30 4.09 10.77 -0.04
N ALA A 31 4.03 10.20 -1.25
CA ALA A 31 4.31 10.91 -2.48
C ALA A 31 3.26 12.02 -2.75
N LEU A 32 1.96 11.74 -2.56
CA LEU A 32 0.93 12.76 -2.71
C LEU A 32 1.09 13.89 -1.68
N ALA A 33 1.36 13.57 -0.41
CA ALA A 33 1.57 14.58 0.61
C ALA A 33 2.80 15.45 0.29
N SER A 34 3.85 14.88 -0.32
CA SER A 34 4.99 15.64 -0.82
C SER A 34 4.61 16.57 -1.97
N LEU A 35 3.88 16.07 -2.98
CA LEU A 35 3.35 16.86 -4.09
C LEU A 35 2.53 18.06 -3.59
N LEU A 36 1.62 17.83 -2.64
CA LEU A 36 0.79 18.87 -2.04
C LEU A 36 1.65 19.93 -1.35
N ARG A 37 2.65 19.53 -0.57
CA ARG A 37 3.58 20.45 0.10
C ARG A 37 4.42 21.26 -0.90
N LYS A 38 4.92 20.62 -1.96
CA LYS A 38 5.63 21.30 -3.07
C LYS A 38 4.74 22.28 -3.82
N SER A 39 3.42 22.07 -3.78
CA SER A 39 2.41 22.99 -4.32
C SER A 39 2.03 24.14 -3.35
N GLY A 40 2.77 24.32 -2.25
CA GLY A 40 2.47 25.33 -1.23
C GLY A 40 1.27 25.01 -0.34
N LYS A 41 0.86 23.73 -0.26
CA LYS A 41 -0.29 23.28 0.53
C LYS A 41 0.14 22.61 1.83
N GLN A 42 -0.75 22.54 2.80
CA GLN A 42 -0.56 21.72 4.00
C GLN A 42 -1.16 20.34 3.77
N ALA A 43 -0.40 19.29 4.07
CA ALA A 43 -0.84 17.90 3.95
C ALA A 43 -0.53 17.13 5.24
N PHE A 44 -1.57 16.53 5.81
CA PHE A 44 -1.52 15.72 7.02
C PHE A 44 -1.86 14.27 6.66
N ILE A 45 -0.97 13.33 7.00
CA ILE A 45 -1.19 11.91 6.74
C ILE A 45 -1.67 11.27 8.04
N VAL A 46 -2.85 10.66 8.02
CA VAL A 46 -3.44 9.98 9.16
C VAL A 46 -4.00 8.64 8.71
N ASN A 47 -3.55 7.56 9.33
CA ASN A 47 -4.06 6.21 9.06
C ASN A 47 -4.66 5.58 10.33
N SER A 48 -5.61 4.67 10.14
CA SER A 48 -6.25 3.93 11.24
C SER A 48 -5.24 2.99 11.91
N ASP A 49 -4.47 2.28 11.08
CA ASP A 49 -3.50 1.29 11.54
C ASP A 49 -2.07 1.81 11.47
N LYS A 50 -1.20 1.13 12.20
CA LYS A 50 0.22 1.47 12.27
C LYS A 50 0.91 1.09 10.96
N THR A 51 1.82 1.94 10.49
CA THR A 51 2.75 1.59 9.42
C THR A 51 3.53 0.31 9.76
N PRO A 52 3.50 -0.74 8.91
CA PRO A 52 4.27 -1.95 9.13
C PRO A 52 5.78 -1.69 9.16
N ALA A 53 6.53 -2.52 9.89
CA ALA A 53 7.93 -2.26 10.20
C ALA A 53 8.84 -2.33 8.96
N ASN A 54 8.54 -3.21 8.01
CA ASN A 54 9.20 -3.33 6.72
C ASN A 54 9.07 -2.08 5.84
N TYR A 55 8.08 -1.20 6.09
CA TYR A 55 7.94 0.09 5.39
C TYR A 55 8.46 1.30 6.18
N SER A 56 9.05 1.10 7.36
CA SER A 56 9.58 2.18 8.20
C SER A 56 10.75 2.96 7.56
N PHE A 57 11.37 2.40 6.52
CA PHE A 57 12.45 3.05 5.77
C PHE A 57 11.93 4.10 4.78
N LEU A 58 10.63 4.12 4.48
CA LEU A 58 10.06 5.05 3.51
C LEU A 58 10.25 6.51 3.97
N PRO A 59 10.75 7.40 3.09
CA PRO A 59 10.87 8.82 3.39
C PRO A 59 9.54 9.43 3.84
N GLY A 60 9.49 9.84 5.11
CA GLY A 60 8.30 10.45 5.71
C GLY A 60 7.40 9.47 6.46
N ALA A 61 7.71 8.17 6.52
CA ALA A 61 6.91 7.19 7.29
C ALA A 61 6.67 7.61 8.75
N LYS A 62 7.67 8.23 9.40
CA LYS A 62 7.53 8.77 10.76
C LYS A 62 6.54 9.93 10.91
N LYS A 63 6.08 10.51 9.80
CA LYS A 63 5.08 11.60 9.74
C LYS A 63 3.66 11.08 9.48
N ILE A 64 3.50 9.76 9.35
CA ILE A 64 2.18 9.11 9.30
C ILE A 64 1.68 9.04 10.74
N HIS A 65 0.65 9.82 11.04
CA HIS A 65 0.07 9.84 12.38
C HIS A 65 -0.98 8.74 12.50
N ARG A 66 -1.10 8.18 13.71
CA ARG A 66 -2.16 7.25 14.05
C ARG A 66 -3.17 7.97 14.95
N GLY A 67 -4.45 7.86 14.61
CA GLY A 67 -5.53 8.35 15.48
C GLY A 67 -5.96 9.81 15.24
N LEU A 68 -6.89 10.23 16.09
CA LEU A 68 -7.87 11.29 15.85
C LEU A 68 -7.39 12.72 16.17
N GLU A 69 -6.10 13.01 16.12
CA GLU A 69 -5.67 14.41 16.28
C GLU A 69 -6.20 15.21 15.08
N ALA A 70 -7.36 15.84 15.30
CA ALA A 70 -8.11 16.58 14.32
C ALA A 70 -7.33 17.83 13.92
N LYS A 71 -6.39 17.66 13.00
CA LYS A 71 -5.79 18.80 12.31
C LYS A 71 -6.87 19.37 11.40
N ALA A 72 -7.08 20.68 11.44
CA ALA A 72 -8.08 21.30 10.60
C ALA A 72 -7.70 21.12 9.10
N PHE A 73 -8.60 20.49 8.34
CA PHE A 73 -8.47 20.26 6.90
C PHE A 73 -9.76 20.64 6.18
N GLU A 74 -9.64 20.98 4.89
CA GLU A 74 -10.75 21.42 4.04
C GLU A 74 -11.27 20.31 3.15
N THR A 75 -10.39 19.38 2.76
CA THR A 75 -10.73 18.24 1.90
C THR A 75 -9.83 17.05 2.24
N ALA A 76 -10.32 15.85 1.99
CA ALA A 76 -9.60 14.61 2.26
C ALA A 76 -9.29 13.86 0.96
N PHE A 77 -8.04 13.46 0.80
CA PHE A 77 -7.62 12.45 -0.15
C PHE A 77 -7.72 11.08 0.52
N ILE A 78 -8.46 10.17 -0.12
CA ILE A 78 -8.49 8.75 0.24
C ILE A 78 -7.87 8.00 -0.92
N ILE A 79 -6.68 7.43 -0.71
CA ILE A 79 -5.88 6.77 -1.75
C ILE A 79 -5.94 5.26 -1.57
N ASP A 80 -5.89 4.54 -2.69
CA ASP A 80 -5.74 3.08 -2.75
C ASP A 80 -6.85 2.33 -1.99
N CYS A 81 -8.06 2.88 -2.03
CA CYS A 81 -9.14 2.43 -1.19
C CYS A 81 -10.42 2.32 -2.02
N PRO A 82 -10.90 1.10 -2.32
CA PRO A 82 -12.10 0.90 -3.14
C PRO A 82 -13.39 1.27 -2.41
N ASN A 83 -13.34 1.40 -1.08
CA ASN A 83 -14.52 1.60 -0.27
C ASN A 83 -14.23 2.41 1.00
N LYS A 84 -15.00 3.48 1.24
CA LYS A 84 -14.92 4.34 2.42
C LYS A 84 -14.87 3.57 3.75
N GLN A 85 -15.56 2.44 3.90
CA GLN A 85 -15.52 1.69 5.17
C GLN A 85 -14.12 1.15 5.51
N ARG A 86 -13.24 1.00 4.53
CA ARG A 86 -11.87 0.51 4.73
C ARG A 86 -10.92 1.56 5.32
N ILE A 87 -11.30 2.83 5.50
CA ILE A 87 -10.41 3.83 6.14
C ILE A 87 -10.42 3.75 7.69
N GLY A 88 -11.21 2.83 8.26
CA GLY A 88 -11.25 2.56 9.70
C GLY A 88 -11.63 3.78 10.53
N GLN A 89 -10.92 4.01 11.63
CA GLN A 89 -11.23 5.09 12.58
C GLN A 89 -11.09 6.50 11.99
N VAL A 90 -10.31 6.66 10.91
CA VAL A 90 -10.15 7.95 10.21
C VAL A 90 -11.46 8.46 9.65
N ALA A 91 -12.44 7.59 9.39
CA ALA A 91 -13.77 7.98 8.93
C ALA A 91 -14.45 8.98 9.89
N THR A 92 -14.14 8.91 11.18
CA THR A 92 -14.70 9.83 12.20
C THR A 92 -14.15 11.25 12.10
N LEU A 93 -13.01 11.47 11.41
CA LEU A 93 -12.44 12.79 11.16
C LEU A 93 -13.08 13.49 9.95
N ILE A 94 -13.70 12.72 9.06
CA ILE A 94 -14.26 13.19 7.80
C ILE A 94 -15.78 13.31 7.94
N ASP A 95 -16.23 14.50 8.34
CA ASP A 95 -17.64 14.87 8.33
C ASP A 95 -18.21 14.96 6.89
N ASN A 96 -19.53 15.05 6.78
CA ASN A 96 -20.23 15.11 5.50
C ASN A 96 -20.05 16.43 4.73
N GLN A 97 -19.49 17.47 5.36
CA GLN A 97 -19.31 18.78 4.72
C GLN A 97 -17.97 18.87 3.97
N LYS A 98 -16.96 18.10 4.40
CA LYS A 98 -15.64 18.09 3.76
C LYS A 98 -15.63 17.17 2.52
N PRO A 99 -15.37 17.70 1.32
CA PRO A 99 -15.35 16.89 0.12
C PRO A 99 -14.21 15.86 0.15
N ILE A 100 -14.55 14.64 -0.25
CA ILE A 100 -13.60 13.53 -0.45
C ILE A 100 -13.13 13.52 -1.90
N ILE A 101 -11.83 13.33 -2.09
CA ILE A 101 -11.19 13.03 -3.37
C ILE A 101 -10.62 11.61 -3.27
N ASN A 102 -11.14 10.69 -4.07
CA ASN A 102 -10.66 9.31 -4.09
C ASN A 102 -9.76 9.10 -5.31
N ILE A 103 -8.56 8.57 -5.08
CA ILE A 103 -7.61 8.14 -6.11
C ILE A 103 -7.39 6.65 -5.90
N ASP A 104 -7.72 5.84 -6.90
CA ASP A 104 -7.67 4.38 -6.74
C ASP A 104 -7.54 3.68 -8.10
N HIS A 105 -7.09 2.44 -8.10
CA HIS A 105 -6.95 1.61 -9.30
C HIS A 105 -7.71 0.27 -9.19
N HIS A 106 -8.39 0.01 -8.08
CA HIS A 106 -9.17 -1.21 -7.91
C HIS A 106 -10.42 -1.24 -8.81
N ILE A 107 -10.59 -2.32 -9.59
CA ILE A 107 -11.79 -2.56 -10.43
C ILE A 107 -13.10 -2.48 -9.61
N GLY A 108 -13.06 -2.89 -8.34
CA GLY A 108 -14.23 -2.93 -7.44
C GLY A 108 -14.57 -1.61 -6.73
N ASN A 109 -13.90 -0.51 -7.06
CA ASN A 109 -14.09 0.78 -6.37
C ASN A 109 -15.54 1.29 -6.47
N LYS A 110 -16.04 1.89 -5.37
CA LYS A 110 -17.44 2.35 -5.22
C LYS A 110 -17.68 3.82 -5.59
N ASN A 111 -16.67 4.53 -6.07
CA ASN A 111 -16.69 5.94 -6.45
C ASN A 111 -17.33 6.84 -5.36
N PHE A 112 -16.97 6.59 -4.10
CA PHE A 112 -17.62 7.20 -2.93
C PHE A 112 -17.19 8.64 -2.66
N GLY A 113 -16.17 9.14 -3.36
CA GLY A 113 -15.71 10.53 -3.26
C GLY A 113 -16.63 11.50 -3.99
N LYS A 114 -16.53 12.80 -3.64
CA LYS A 114 -17.12 13.88 -4.46
C LYS A 114 -16.36 14.03 -5.78
N ILE A 115 -15.06 13.74 -5.76
CA ILE A 115 -14.21 13.62 -6.93
C ILE A 115 -13.60 12.22 -6.88
N ASN A 116 -13.76 11.45 -7.96
CA ASN A 116 -13.17 10.12 -8.08
C ASN A 116 -12.24 10.13 -9.30
N TRP A 117 -10.98 9.79 -9.09
CA TRP A 117 -10.06 9.45 -10.16
C TRP A 117 -9.71 7.98 -9.98
N VAL A 118 -10.47 7.13 -10.67
CA VAL A 118 -10.29 5.68 -10.64
C VAL A 118 -9.77 5.23 -11.99
N ASP A 119 -8.61 4.59 -12.03
CA ASP A 119 -8.02 4.04 -13.26
C ASP A 119 -7.60 2.58 -13.05
N SER A 120 -8.48 1.66 -13.41
CA SER A 120 -8.22 0.22 -13.29
C SER A 120 -7.14 -0.31 -14.23
N CYS A 121 -6.65 0.50 -15.16
CA CYS A 121 -5.53 0.13 -16.02
C CYS A 121 -4.16 0.55 -15.44
N ALA A 122 -4.14 1.34 -14.37
CA ALA A 122 -2.90 1.70 -13.68
C ALA A 122 -2.37 0.51 -12.88
N SER A 123 -1.05 0.32 -12.86
CA SER A 123 -0.45 -0.80 -12.14
C SER A 123 -0.53 -0.64 -10.63
N SER A 124 -0.71 0.59 -10.14
CA SER A 124 -0.79 0.96 -8.73
C SER A 124 -1.34 2.38 -8.59
N SER A 125 -1.81 2.74 -7.39
CA SER A 125 -2.07 4.14 -7.03
C SER A 125 -0.79 4.99 -7.18
N GLY A 126 0.39 4.41 -6.95
CA GLY A 126 1.68 5.07 -7.12
C GLY A 126 1.92 5.56 -8.55
N GLU A 127 1.58 4.75 -9.56
CA GLU A 127 1.60 5.15 -10.98
C GLU A 127 0.70 6.38 -11.22
N MET A 128 -0.49 6.41 -10.62
CA MET A 128 -1.40 7.56 -10.73
C MET A 128 -0.80 8.82 -10.09
N ILE A 129 -0.16 8.69 -8.92
CA ILE A 129 0.51 9.81 -8.26
C ILE A 129 1.70 10.31 -9.09
N TYR A 130 2.48 9.44 -9.72
CA TYR A 130 3.52 9.84 -10.67
C TYR A 130 2.97 10.72 -11.79
N HIS A 131 1.87 10.29 -12.43
CA HIS A 131 1.23 11.10 -13.46
C HIS A 131 0.68 12.43 -12.94
N LEU A 132 0.31 12.50 -11.67
CA LEU A 132 -0.10 13.76 -11.06
C LEU A 132 1.08 14.74 -10.94
N PHE A 133 2.29 14.26 -10.61
CA PHE A 133 3.51 15.08 -10.65
C PHE A 133 3.76 15.63 -12.06
N GLU A 134 3.69 14.78 -13.08
CA GLU A 134 3.87 15.19 -14.49
C GLU A 134 2.83 16.24 -14.92
N LEU A 135 1.54 15.98 -14.67
CA LEU A 135 0.45 16.86 -15.07
C LEU A 135 0.47 18.22 -14.35
N MET A 136 1.01 18.27 -13.14
CA MET A 136 1.17 19.51 -12.38
C MET A 136 2.53 20.18 -12.59
N GLN A 137 3.43 19.57 -13.38
CA GLN A 137 4.79 20.04 -13.63
C GLN A 137 5.57 20.28 -12.33
N ILE A 138 5.40 19.38 -11.37
CA ILE A 138 6.12 19.42 -10.10
C ILE A 138 7.31 18.47 -10.19
N ASN A 139 8.49 18.97 -9.87
CA ASN A 139 9.70 18.15 -9.89
C ASN A 139 9.69 17.14 -8.74
N LEU A 140 9.82 15.87 -9.12
CA LEU A 140 10.13 14.78 -8.20
C LEU A 140 11.51 15.03 -7.57
N ASP A 141 11.67 14.59 -6.33
CA ASP A 141 12.99 14.38 -5.74
C ASP A 141 13.19 12.89 -5.42
N ARG A 142 14.39 12.55 -4.94
CA ARG A 142 14.74 11.17 -4.58
C ARG A 142 13.80 10.53 -3.56
N LYS A 143 13.22 11.30 -2.64
CA LYS A 143 12.28 10.79 -1.63
C LYS A 143 10.95 10.42 -2.27
N ASP A 144 10.45 11.28 -3.15
CA ASP A 144 9.24 10.99 -3.93
C ASP A 144 9.44 9.76 -4.81
N ALA A 145 10.58 9.70 -5.51
CA ALA A 145 10.91 8.59 -6.38
C ALA A 145 10.98 7.26 -5.63
N LEU A 146 11.56 7.24 -4.44
CA LEU A 146 11.60 6.03 -3.60
C LEU A 146 10.19 5.60 -3.18
N ASN A 147 9.35 6.53 -2.73
CA ASN A 147 7.98 6.23 -2.32
C ASN A 147 7.13 5.69 -3.48
N ILE A 148 7.17 6.36 -4.64
CA ILE A 148 6.43 5.93 -5.84
C ILE A 148 6.96 4.58 -6.36
N TYR A 149 8.28 4.38 -6.37
CA TYR A 149 8.87 3.13 -6.81
C TYR A 149 8.45 1.97 -5.89
N THR A 150 8.44 2.19 -4.56
CA THR A 150 7.95 1.18 -3.62
C THR A 150 6.50 0.82 -3.91
N ALA A 151 5.63 1.81 -4.15
CA ALA A 151 4.23 1.56 -4.47
C ALA A 151 4.04 0.69 -5.73
N ILE A 152 4.74 1.02 -6.81
CA ILE A 152 4.72 0.22 -8.05
C ILE A 152 5.32 -1.18 -7.80
N LEU A 153 6.44 -1.26 -7.08
CA LEU A 153 7.12 -2.53 -6.80
C LEU A 153 6.21 -3.49 -6.03
N THR A 154 5.51 -3.02 -5.00
CA THR A 154 4.70 -3.90 -4.15
C THR A 154 3.44 -4.36 -4.87
N ASP A 155 2.71 -3.46 -5.51
CA ASP A 155 1.42 -3.82 -6.11
C ASP A 155 1.57 -4.68 -7.38
N THR A 156 2.68 -4.54 -8.11
CA THR A 156 3.01 -5.42 -9.25
C THR A 156 3.65 -6.74 -8.83
N GLY A 157 3.80 -7.01 -7.53
CA GLY A 157 4.48 -8.22 -7.03
C GLY A 157 5.94 -8.29 -7.47
N SER A 158 6.63 -7.15 -7.50
CA SER A 158 7.92 -6.94 -8.12
C SER A 158 7.91 -7.21 -9.63
N PHE A 159 6.97 -6.60 -10.34
CA PHE A 159 6.78 -6.69 -11.80
C PHE A 159 6.48 -8.11 -12.31
N ARG A 160 5.85 -8.96 -11.48
CA ARG A 160 5.49 -10.35 -11.82
C ARG A 160 3.99 -10.56 -12.00
N HIS A 161 3.17 -9.70 -11.42
CA HIS A 161 1.72 -9.80 -11.47
C HIS A 161 1.15 -9.29 -12.79
N SER A 162 -0.08 -9.66 -13.09
CA SER A 162 -0.75 -9.37 -14.36
C SER A 162 -1.07 -7.88 -14.58
N ASN A 163 -1.08 -7.07 -13.51
CA ASN A 163 -1.15 -5.61 -13.54
C ASN A 163 0.20 -4.95 -13.94
N THR A 164 1.26 -5.71 -14.19
CA THR A 164 2.54 -5.18 -14.69
C THR A 164 2.40 -4.75 -16.14
N THR A 165 2.56 -3.45 -16.41
CA THR A 165 2.41 -2.87 -17.75
C THR A 165 3.73 -2.28 -18.27
N SER A 166 3.80 -2.00 -19.57
CA SER A 166 4.91 -1.23 -20.15
C SER A 166 5.04 0.17 -19.53
N LYS A 167 3.93 0.78 -19.10
CA LYS A 167 3.92 2.05 -18.38
C LYS A 167 4.59 1.93 -17.02
N ALA A 168 4.28 0.88 -16.25
CA ALA A 168 4.90 0.62 -14.96
C ALA A 168 6.44 0.49 -15.08
N PHE A 169 6.92 -0.25 -16.08
CA PHE A 169 8.36 -0.36 -16.35
C PHE A 169 8.99 0.97 -16.77
N ARG A 170 8.32 1.75 -17.63
CA ARG A 170 8.80 3.08 -18.02
C ARG A 170 8.92 4.01 -16.81
N ILE A 171 7.88 4.08 -15.99
CA ILE A 171 7.88 4.90 -14.77
C ILE A 171 8.99 4.42 -13.83
N ALA A 172 9.11 3.11 -13.59
CA ALA A 172 10.17 2.56 -12.77
C ALA A 172 11.55 3.00 -13.28
N SER A 173 11.82 2.87 -14.59
CA SER A 173 13.05 3.35 -15.23
C SER A 173 13.28 4.85 -15.01
N ASP A 174 12.22 5.65 -15.10
CA ASP A 174 12.27 7.09 -14.87
C ASP A 174 12.68 7.43 -13.43
N LEU A 175 12.15 6.69 -12.46
CA LEU A 175 12.44 6.86 -11.04
C LEU A 175 13.88 6.44 -10.67
N LEU A 176 14.48 5.49 -11.40
CA LEU A 176 15.88 5.07 -11.17
C LEU A 176 16.89 6.20 -11.39
N ARG A 177 16.54 7.21 -12.21
CA ARG A 177 17.39 8.40 -12.44
C ARG A 177 17.62 9.24 -11.18
N PHE A 178 16.83 9.03 -10.13
CA PHE A 178 17.00 9.68 -8.83
C PHE A 178 17.91 8.89 -7.86
N GLU A 179 18.70 7.93 -8.36
CA GLU A 179 19.67 7.16 -7.58
C GLU A 179 19.03 6.42 -6.38
N ILE A 180 17.82 5.91 -6.62
CA ILE A 180 17.20 4.90 -5.74
C ILE A 180 17.80 3.53 -6.07
N ASN A 181 17.81 2.62 -5.09
CA ASN A 181 18.40 1.29 -5.26
C ASN A 181 17.30 0.23 -5.13
N PRO A 182 16.80 -0.33 -6.26
CA PRO A 182 15.78 -1.37 -6.28
C PRO A 182 16.09 -2.56 -5.39
N ALA A 183 17.33 -3.06 -5.41
CA ALA A 183 17.73 -4.21 -4.60
C ALA A 183 17.62 -3.90 -3.10
N LYS A 184 18.04 -2.72 -2.66
CA LYS A 184 17.90 -2.30 -1.25
C LYS A 184 16.43 -2.12 -0.86
N ILE A 185 15.60 -1.59 -1.75
CA ILE A 185 14.15 -1.42 -1.51
C ILE A 185 13.49 -2.80 -1.37
N TYR A 186 13.75 -3.70 -2.32
CA TYR A 186 13.28 -5.09 -2.28
C TYR A 186 13.72 -5.79 -1.00
N ALA A 187 15.00 -5.71 -0.64
CA ALA A 187 15.53 -6.34 0.57
C ALA A 187 14.86 -5.84 1.85
N ARG A 188 14.58 -4.55 1.96
CA ARG A 188 13.85 -3.98 3.10
C ARG A 188 12.43 -4.54 3.26
N ILE A 189 11.76 -4.77 2.14
CA ILE A 189 10.36 -5.23 2.11
C ILE A 189 10.29 -6.74 2.31
N TYR A 190 11.03 -7.51 1.51
CA TYR A 190 10.87 -8.96 1.39
C TYR A 190 11.94 -9.78 2.14
N GLU A 191 13.16 -9.26 2.27
CA GLU A 191 14.33 -9.95 2.86
C GLU A 191 14.58 -9.56 4.33
N SER A 192 13.50 -9.32 5.09
CA SER A 192 13.53 -8.82 6.46
C SER A 192 13.18 -9.86 7.54
N ASN A 193 13.14 -11.14 7.18
CA ASN A 193 12.81 -12.23 8.11
C ASN A 193 13.85 -12.38 9.22
N SER A 194 13.37 -12.56 10.46
CA SER A 194 14.23 -13.00 11.56
C SER A 194 14.44 -14.52 11.53
N ALA A 195 15.50 -15.00 12.18
CA ALA A 195 15.71 -16.44 12.39
C ALA A 195 14.54 -17.12 13.12
N GLN A 196 13.85 -16.37 13.98
CA GLN A 196 12.66 -16.85 14.65
C GLN A 196 11.48 -17.01 13.68
N ASP A 197 11.34 -16.11 12.70
CA ASP A 197 10.31 -16.24 11.66
C ASP A 197 10.57 -17.48 10.80
N ALA A 198 11.83 -17.71 10.41
CA ALA A 198 12.24 -18.93 9.71
C ALA A 198 11.89 -20.20 10.49
N THR A 199 12.14 -20.20 11.81
CA THR A 199 11.81 -21.34 12.68
C THR A 199 10.30 -21.60 12.77
N ILE A 200 9.48 -20.55 12.84
CA ILE A 200 8.03 -20.66 12.85
C ILE A 200 7.51 -21.18 11.51
N MET A 201 8.00 -20.61 10.40
CA MET A 201 7.64 -21.05 9.05
C MET A 201 7.97 -22.53 8.84
N ALA A 202 9.17 -22.98 9.21
CA ALA A 202 9.56 -24.39 9.08
C ALA A 202 8.59 -25.34 9.84
N LYS A 203 8.19 -24.97 11.06
CA LYS A 203 7.23 -25.74 11.86
C LYS A 203 5.83 -25.79 11.24
N ILE A 204 5.38 -24.73 10.58
CA ILE A 204 4.07 -24.71 9.93
C ILE A 204 4.12 -25.45 8.59
N ILE A 205 5.14 -25.17 7.78
CA ILE A 205 5.34 -25.82 6.47
C ILE A 205 5.47 -27.34 6.62
N SER A 206 6.21 -27.83 7.62
CA SER A 206 6.35 -29.28 7.87
C SER A 206 5.03 -30.00 8.19
N ARG A 207 3.99 -29.28 8.61
CA ARG A 207 2.64 -29.82 8.89
C ARG A 207 1.65 -29.58 7.75
N MET A 208 2.10 -28.99 6.65
CA MET A 208 1.25 -28.72 5.50
C MET A 208 0.76 -30.04 4.90
N SER A 209 -0.53 -30.12 4.69
CA SER A 209 -1.22 -31.29 4.15
C SER A 209 -1.82 -30.96 2.79
N PHE A 210 -1.99 -31.99 1.96
CA PHE A 210 -2.45 -31.83 0.58
C PHE A 210 -3.73 -32.62 0.33
N ALA A 211 -4.59 -32.09 -0.52
CA ALA A 211 -5.84 -32.72 -0.95
C ALA A 211 -6.12 -32.48 -2.44
N ALA A 212 -7.10 -33.21 -2.98
CA ALA A 212 -7.53 -33.11 -4.38
C ALA A 212 -6.36 -33.26 -5.37
N ASN A 213 -5.58 -34.34 -5.24
CA ASN A 213 -4.37 -34.60 -6.05
C ASN A 213 -3.38 -33.43 -6.00
N ASN A 214 -3.03 -32.99 -4.79
CA ASN A 214 -2.13 -31.88 -4.50
C ASN A 214 -2.55 -30.51 -5.06
N LYS A 215 -3.84 -30.35 -5.43
CA LYS A 215 -4.40 -29.06 -5.87
C LYS A 215 -4.79 -28.15 -4.71
N ILE A 216 -4.99 -28.71 -3.52
CA ILE A 216 -5.29 -27.95 -2.30
C ILE A 216 -4.15 -28.18 -1.30
N ALA A 217 -3.52 -27.09 -0.86
CA ALA A 217 -2.61 -27.10 0.29
C ALA A 217 -3.34 -26.53 1.51
N TRP A 218 -3.22 -27.18 2.66
CA TRP A 218 -3.84 -26.68 3.88
C TRP A 218 -3.00 -26.93 5.13
N VAL A 219 -3.17 -26.07 6.14
CA VAL A 219 -2.51 -26.22 7.44
C VAL A 219 -3.36 -25.65 8.56
N LYS A 220 -3.29 -26.27 9.74
CA LYS A 220 -3.90 -25.75 10.98
C LYS A 220 -2.82 -25.11 11.84
N ILE A 221 -3.08 -23.88 12.27
CA ILE A 221 -2.24 -23.12 13.21
C ILE A 221 -2.99 -23.06 14.54
N GLY A 222 -2.42 -23.68 15.57
CA GLY A 222 -3.02 -23.69 16.90
C GLY A 222 -2.89 -22.35 17.62
N ASN A 223 -3.77 -22.12 18.59
CA ASN A 223 -3.89 -20.88 19.38
C ASN A 223 -2.57 -20.28 19.89
N PHE A 224 -1.68 -21.12 20.44
CA PHE A 224 -0.40 -20.66 20.97
C PHE A 224 0.55 -20.15 19.87
N GLU A 225 0.53 -20.79 18.70
CA GLU A 225 1.32 -20.38 17.53
C GLU A 225 0.70 -19.16 16.88
N PHE A 226 -0.63 -19.11 16.78
CA PHE A 226 -1.34 -17.98 16.21
C PHE A 226 -1.12 -16.70 17.02
N LYS A 227 -1.08 -16.76 18.36
CA LYS A 227 -0.70 -15.62 19.20
C LYS A 227 0.72 -15.09 18.90
N LYS A 228 1.65 -15.96 18.52
CA LYS A 228 3.00 -15.55 18.09
C LYS A 228 2.98 -14.89 16.71
N ILE A 229 2.16 -15.40 15.80
CA ILE A 229 1.98 -14.89 14.44
C ILE A 229 1.16 -13.59 14.41
N GLN A 230 0.20 -13.38 15.31
CA GLN A 230 -0.56 -12.12 15.40
C GLN A 230 0.35 -10.91 15.62
N ARG A 231 1.48 -11.11 16.30
CA ARG A 231 2.48 -10.06 16.48
C ARG A 231 3.38 -9.87 15.25
N ARG A 232 3.22 -10.72 14.22
CA ARG A 232 4.06 -10.85 13.02
C ARG A 232 3.23 -11.31 11.80
N PRO A 233 2.25 -10.51 11.37
CA PRO A 233 1.32 -10.89 10.29
C PRO A 233 2.05 -11.29 9.00
N GLU A 234 3.19 -10.67 8.71
CA GLU A 234 4.11 -10.97 7.60
C GLU A 234 4.48 -12.45 7.47
N VAL A 235 4.53 -13.20 8.57
CA VAL A 235 4.87 -14.64 8.57
C VAL A 235 3.78 -15.45 7.89
N LEU A 236 2.51 -15.07 8.07
CA LEU A 236 1.37 -15.74 7.46
C LEU A 236 1.38 -15.57 5.94
N ASP A 237 1.68 -14.36 5.47
CA ASP A 237 1.78 -14.05 4.03
C ASP A 237 2.87 -14.87 3.36
N LYS A 238 4.02 -15.05 4.02
CA LYS A 238 5.12 -15.88 3.50
C LYS A 238 4.80 -17.36 3.43
N ILE A 239 4.02 -17.88 4.39
CA ILE A 239 3.53 -19.26 4.36
C ILE A 239 2.54 -19.44 3.20
N LEU A 240 1.67 -18.45 2.99
CA LEU A 240 0.74 -18.43 1.87
C LEU A 240 1.49 -18.41 0.53
N ASP A 241 2.51 -17.57 0.40
CA ASP A 241 3.34 -17.47 -0.81
C ASP A 241 4.12 -18.76 -1.08
N PHE A 242 4.70 -19.37 -0.05
CA PHE A 242 5.34 -20.68 -0.17
C PHE A 242 4.35 -21.73 -0.67
N ALA A 243 3.16 -21.83 -0.08
CA ALA A 243 2.13 -22.78 -0.49
C ALA A 243 1.69 -22.55 -1.94
N LYS A 244 1.51 -21.28 -2.36
CA LYS A 244 1.17 -20.91 -3.75
C LYS A 244 2.28 -21.22 -4.75
N SER A 245 3.55 -21.27 -4.31
CA SER A 245 4.69 -21.58 -5.17
C SER A 245 4.77 -23.04 -5.61
N ILE A 246 4.04 -23.93 -4.93
CA ILE A 246 3.98 -25.35 -5.26
C ILE A 246 3.17 -25.52 -6.56
N ASN A 247 3.81 -26.02 -7.61
CA ASN A 247 3.28 -26.06 -8.98
C ASN A 247 1.84 -26.63 -9.10
N SER A 248 1.54 -27.70 -8.36
CA SER A 248 0.23 -28.37 -8.41
C SER A 248 -0.87 -27.60 -7.69
N VAL A 249 -0.53 -26.75 -6.71
CA VAL A 249 -1.47 -26.09 -5.81
C VAL A 249 -2.23 -24.99 -6.55
N LYS A 250 -3.55 -24.98 -6.36
CA LYS A 250 -4.50 -23.98 -6.88
C LYS A 250 -5.24 -23.23 -5.79
N VAL A 251 -5.39 -23.85 -4.62
CA VAL A 251 -6.07 -23.27 -3.45
C VAL A 251 -5.21 -23.51 -2.21
N VAL A 252 -5.05 -22.47 -1.39
CA VAL A 252 -4.39 -22.55 -0.08
C VAL A 252 -5.40 -22.22 1.00
N ILE A 253 -5.46 -23.05 2.05
CA ILE A 253 -6.36 -22.86 3.19
C ILE A 253 -5.54 -22.87 4.48
N ILE A 254 -5.59 -21.77 5.24
CA ILE A 254 -4.93 -21.69 6.55
C ILE A 254 -6.01 -21.55 7.62
N PHE A 255 -6.08 -22.53 8.51
CA PHE A 255 -7.00 -22.50 9.65
C PHE A 255 -6.27 -21.92 10.86
N CYS A 256 -6.66 -20.72 11.28
CA CYS A 256 -6.17 -20.09 12.50
C CYS A 256 -7.19 -20.32 13.62
N GLN A 257 -6.79 -21.03 14.69
CA GLN A 257 -7.63 -21.30 15.86
C GLN A 257 -7.19 -20.48 17.07
#